data_AF-A0A853JT99-F1
#
_entry.id   AF-A0A853JT99-F1
#
_cell.length_a   1.000
_cell.length_b   1.000
_cell.length_c   1.000
_cell.angle_alpha   90.00
_cell.angle_beta   90.00
_cell.angle_gamma   90.00
#
_symmetry.space_group_name_H-M   'P 1'
#
loop_
_entity.id
_entity.type
_entity.pdbx_description
1 polymer ?
#
loop_
_entity_poly.entity_id
_entity_poly.type
_entity_poly.pdbx_seq_one_letter_code
_entity_poly.pdbx_strand_id
1 'polypeptide(L)'
;TWEGQIFGGWYKEAETITPWDFAADTVTGNVTLYAKWTPVPRYMVTFDSQGGSAVAPLTNVASGARITEPEEPTWEGQIFGGWYKEAETITPWDFAADTVTGNVTLYAKWTPVPRYTVTFDSQGGSAVTPLTNVASGARITEPEEPTWEGQIFGGWYKEAETITPWDFAA
;
A
#
# COMPACT_ATOMS: atom_id res chain seq x y z
N THR A 1 -29.81 4.34 16.06
CA THR A 1 -28.47 4.00 16.58
C THR A 1 -27.77 5.29 16.90
N TRP A 2 -27.33 5.47 18.15
CA TRP A 2 -26.49 6.60 18.49
C TRP A 2 -25.07 6.27 18.02
N GLU A 3 -24.43 7.16 17.27
CA GLU A 3 -23.16 6.89 16.62
C GLU A 3 -22.07 6.57 17.67
N GLY A 4 -21.35 5.45 17.49
CA GLY A 4 -20.31 5.02 18.43
C GLY A 4 -20.80 4.32 19.71
N GLN A 5 -22.06 3.86 19.74
CA GLN A 5 -22.62 3.09 20.86
C GLN A 5 -23.15 1.71 20.41
N ILE A 6 -22.98 0.70 21.26
CA ILE A 6 -23.51 -0.66 21.11
C ILE A 6 -24.69 -0.81 22.07
N PHE A 7 -25.79 -1.40 21.60
CA PHE A 7 -26.95 -1.65 22.46
C PHE A 7 -26.63 -2.75 23.48
N GLY A 8 -26.67 -2.38 24.76
CA GLY A 8 -26.34 -3.25 25.89
C GLY A 8 -27.55 -3.90 26.56
N GLY A 9 -28.78 -3.64 26.09
CA GLY A 9 -30.01 -4.23 26.61
C GLY A 9 -30.96 -3.24 27.29
N TRP A 10 -32.08 -3.76 27.78
CA TRP A 10 -33.09 -3.02 28.54
C TRP A 10 -32.93 -3.27 30.03
N TYR A 11 -33.14 -2.24 30.85
CA TYR A 11 -32.93 -2.24 32.29
C TYR A 11 -34.15 -1.67 33.01
N LYS A 12 -34.33 -2.09 34.27
CA LYS A 12 -35.49 -1.73 35.10
C LYS A 12 -35.40 -0.32 35.68
N GLU A 13 -34.21 0.28 35.68
CA GLU A 13 -33.94 1.61 36.22
C GLU A 13 -32.92 2.38 35.37
N ALA A 14 -32.89 3.71 35.55
CA ALA A 14 -32.09 4.63 34.75
C ALA A 14 -30.57 4.42 34.92
N GLU A 15 -30.14 3.90 36.07
CA GLU A 15 -28.75 3.57 36.39
C GLU A 15 -28.24 2.34 35.62
N THR A 16 -29.12 1.57 34.98
CA THR A 16 -28.78 0.39 34.15
C THR A 16 -27.98 -0.69 34.89
N ILE A 17 -28.42 -1.04 36.11
CA ILE A 17 -27.79 -2.04 36.97
C ILE A 17 -28.48 -3.40 36.80
N THR A 18 -29.81 -3.43 36.85
CA THR A 18 -30.67 -4.61 36.80
C THR A 18 -31.26 -4.78 35.40
N PRO A 19 -30.82 -5.79 34.63
CA PRO A 19 -31.39 -6.03 33.30
C PRO A 19 -32.85 -6.49 33.41
N TRP A 20 -33.66 -6.10 32.42
CA TRP A 20 -34.97 -6.68 32.19
C TRP A 20 -34.82 -8.02 31.47
N ASP A 21 -35.39 -9.07 32.04
CA ASP A 21 -35.42 -10.41 31.47
C ASP A 21 -36.75 -10.62 30.74
N PHE A 22 -36.72 -10.63 29.41
CA PHE A 22 -37.92 -10.83 28.58
C PHE A 22 -38.55 -12.23 28.72
N ALA A 23 -37.84 -13.21 29.26
CA ALA A 23 -38.35 -14.55 29.47
C ALA A 23 -38.97 -14.75 30.87
N ALA A 24 -38.52 -14.00 31.87
CA ALA A 24 -38.90 -14.18 33.26
C ALA A 24 -39.72 -13.04 33.86
N ASP A 25 -39.47 -11.80 33.45
CA ASP A 25 -40.15 -10.65 34.02
C ASP A 25 -41.57 -10.48 33.45
N THR A 26 -42.49 -10.05 34.31
CA THR A 26 -43.90 -9.83 33.94
C THR A 26 -44.29 -8.39 34.21
N VAL A 27 -45.12 -7.83 33.33
CA VAL A 27 -45.65 -6.48 33.44
C VAL A 27 -46.96 -6.54 34.24
N THR A 28 -46.93 -6.13 35.51
CA THR A 28 -48.11 -6.11 36.40
C THR A 28 -48.73 -4.72 36.54
N GLY A 29 -48.17 -3.72 35.84
CA GLY A 29 -48.60 -2.33 35.80
C GLY A 29 -47.83 -1.56 34.73
N ASN A 30 -47.97 -0.23 34.68
CA ASN A 30 -47.18 0.58 33.75
C ASN A 30 -45.68 0.46 34.07
N VAL A 31 -44.87 0.11 33.07
CA VAL A 31 -43.42 -0.08 33.19
C VAL A 31 -42.69 0.85 32.22
N THR A 32 -41.62 1.48 32.69
CA THR A 32 -40.65 2.19 31.86
C THR A 32 -39.34 1.42 31.89
N LEU A 33 -38.82 1.04 30.73
CA LEU A 33 -37.51 0.41 30.59
C LEU A 33 -36.47 1.40 30.07
N TYR A 34 -35.23 1.22 30.50
CA TYR A 34 -34.11 2.09 30.17
C TYR A 34 -33.12 1.32 29.29
N ALA A 35 -32.78 1.88 28.13
CA ALA A 35 -31.79 1.29 27.23
C ALA A 35 -30.37 1.59 27.74
N LYS A 36 -29.54 0.56 27.89
CA LYS A 36 -28.11 0.72 28.13
C LYS A 36 -27.36 0.76 26.81
N TRP A 37 -26.39 1.65 26.72
CA TRP A 37 -25.49 1.79 25.58
C TRP A 37 -24.05 1.71 26.07
N THR A 38 -23.20 0.94 25.38
CA THR A 38 -21.77 0.85 25.66
C THR A 38 -20.94 1.45 24.53
N PRO A 39 -19.84 2.15 24.81
CA PRO A 39 -19.00 2.72 23.76
C PRO A 39 -18.43 1.64 22.83
N VAL A 40 -18.43 1.90 21.53
CA VAL A 40 -17.67 1.08 20.56
C VAL A 40 -16.18 1.21 20.88
N PRO A 41 -15.44 0.09 21.07
CA PRO A 41 -14.00 0.13 21.28
C PRO A 41 -13.29 0.83 20.12
N ARG A 42 -12.18 1.51 20.42
CA ARG A 42 -11.39 2.22 19.41
C ARG A 42 -9.91 1.85 19.49
N TYR A 43 -9.28 1.80 18.33
CA TYR A 43 -7.94 1.26 18.17
C TYR A 43 -7.04 2.18 17.35
N MET A 44 -5.74 1.89 17.43
CA MET A 44 -4.69 2.51 16.65
C MET A 44 -4.26 1.59 15.52
N VAL A 45 -4.07 2.15 14.32
CA VAL A 45 -3.43 1.47 13.19
C VAL A 45 -2.10 2.15 12.93
N THR A 46 -1.02 1.38 13.06
CA THR A 46 0.35 1.82 12.77
C THR A 46 0.82 1.27 11.44
N PHE A 47 1.54 2.08 10.67
CA PHE A 47 2.12 1.70 9.40
C PHE A 47 3.64 1.62 9.56
N ASP A 48 4.18 0.42 9.42
CA ASP A 48 5.62 0.18 9.38
C ASP A 48 6.06 0.09 7.92
N SER A 49 6.65 1.17 7.42
CA SER A 49 7.11 1.26 6.03
C SER A 49 8.31 0.38 5.71
N GLN A 50 8.87 -0.36 6.68
CA GLN A 50 9.93 -1.36 6.47
C GLN A 50 11.12 -0.83 5.65
N GLY A 51 11.54 0.41 5.93
CA GLY A 51 12.63 1.10 5.25
C GLY A 51 12.20 2.23 4.31
N GLY A 52 10.93 2.25 3.86
CA GLY A 52 10.38 3.35 3.08
C GLY A 52 10.07 4.61 3.90
N SER A 53 9.57 5.64 3.23
CA SER A 53 9.16 6.90 3.86
C SER A 53 8.06 6.69 4.91
N ALA A 54 8.08 7.51 5.96
CA ALA A 54 7.14 7.39 7.07
C ALA A 54 5.68 7.63 6.64
N VAL A 55 4.77 6.85 7.21
CA VAL A 55 3.32 6.98 7.01
C VAL A 55 2.66 7.26 8.37
N ALA A 56 1.79 8.27 8.41
CA ALA A 56 1.14 8.67 9.66
C ALA A 56 0.19 7.58 10.17
N PRO A 57 0.20 7.26 11.48
CA PRO A 57 -0.73 6.29 12.05
C PRO A 57 -2.15 6.83 12.07
N LEU A 58 -3.13 5.92 11.99
CA LEU A 58 -4.53 6.24 12.25
C LEU A 58 -4.81 6.03 13.73
N THR A 59 -5.48 7.01 14.34
CA THR A 59 -5.90 6.94 15.74
C THR A 59 -7.42 6.94 15.83
N ASN A 60 -7.95 6.43 16.93
CA ASN A 60 -9.38 6.49 17.24
C ASN A 60 -10.28 5.76 16.20
N VAL A 61 -9.77 4.68 15.59
CA VAL A 61 -10.51 3.87 14.60
C VAL A 61 -11.52 3.00 15.33
N ALA A 62 -12.80 3.09 14.98
CA ALA A 62 -13.86 2.28 15.59
C ALA A 62 -13.68 0.79 15.29
N SER A 63 -13.93 -0.06 16.29
CA SER A 63 -13.95 -1.51 16.12
C SER A 63 -14.94 -1.91 15.02
N GLY A 64 -14.50 -2.78 14.11
CA GLY A 64 -15.27 -3.22 12.94
C GLY A 64 -15.26 -2.23 11.78
N ALA A 65 -14.58 -1.09 11.88
CA ALA A 65 -14.43 -0.17 10.76
C ALA A 65 -13.37 -0.66 9.75
N ARG A 66 -13.63 -0.42 8.46
CA ARG A 66 -12.60 -0.46 7.42
C ARG A 66 -11.80 0.84 7.45
N ILE A 67 -10.55 0.78 7.01
CA ILE A 67 -9.68 1.95 6.86
C ILE A 67 -9.43 2.21 5.38
N THR A 68 -9.14 3.46 5.02
CA THR A 68 -8.68 3.81 3.68
C THR A 68 -7.19 3.52 3.57
N GLU A 69 -6.76 3.07 2.39
CA GLU A 69 -5.34 2.93 2.09
C GLU A 69 -4.64 4.30 2.19
N PRO A 70 -3.50 4.41 2.90
CA PRO A 70 -2.75 5.65 2.97
C PRO A 70 -2.04 5.93 1.63
N GLU A 71 -1.46 7.12 1.49
CA GLU A 71 -0.54 7.41 0.39
C GLU A 71 0.63 6.40 0.41
N GLU A 72 0.99 5.91 -0.78
CA GLU A 72 2.06 4.94 -0.92
C GLU A 72 3.38 5.52 -0.38
N PRO A 73 4.07 4.81 0.53
CA PRO A 73 5.41 5.22 0.91
C PRO A 73 6.34 5.09 -0.30
N THR A 74 7.47 5.80 -0.25
CA THR A 74 8.50 5.75 -1.29
C THR A 74 9.79 5.15 -0.72
N TRP A 75 10.49 4.37 -1.54
CA TRP A 75 11.84 3.88 -1.23
C TRP A 75 12.65 3.77 -2.52
N GLU A 76 13.72 4.56 -2.62
CA GLU A 76 14.59 4.58 -3.79
C GLU A 76 15.10 3.19 -4.17
N GLY A 77 14.91 2.82 -5.44
CA GLY A 77 15.31 1.52 -5.98
C GLY A 77 14.39 0.36 -5.62
N GLN A 78 13.25 0.62 -4.97
CA GLN A 78 12.23 -0.37 -4.63
C GLN A 78 10.87 0.00 -5.25
N ILE A 79 10.04 -1.02 -5.47
CA ILE A 79 8.66 -0.92 -5.91
C ILE A 79 7.78 -1.32 -4.73
N PHE A 80 6.85 -0.44 -4.35
CA PHE A 80 5.88 -0.72 -3.28
C PHE A 80 4.93 -1.83 -3.71
N GLY A 81 4.80 -2.86 -2.87
CA GLY A 81 4.01 -4.06 -3.13
C GLY A 81 2.74 -4.16 -2.29
N GLY A 82 2.39 -3.12 -1.53
CA GLY A 82 1.20 -3.07 -0.67
C GLY A 82 1.49 -3.28 0.83
N TRP A 83 0.41 -3.25 1.61
CA TRP A 83 0.42 -3.41 3.06
C TRP A 83 0.03 -4.83 3.49
N TYR A 84 0.72 -5.36 4.50
CA TYR A 84 0.58 -6.74 4.97
C TYR A 84 0.35 -6.81 6.48
N LYS A 85 -0.26 -7.90 6.93
CA LYS A 85 -0.67 -8.11 8.33
C LYS A 85 0.50 -8.49 9.25
N GLU A 86 1.63 -8.87 8.68
CA GLU A 86 2.84 -9.27 9.38
C GLU A 86 4.10 -8.83 8.63
N ALA A 87 5.22 -8.75 9.35
CA ALA A 87 6.49 -8.25 8.84
C ALA A 87 7.08 -9.11 7.72
N GLU A 88 6.73 -10.40 7.66
CA GLU A 88 7.15 -11.33 6.61
C GLU A 88 6.44 -11.09 5.27
N THR A 89 5.40 -10.25 5.24
CA THR A 89 4.66 -9.84 4.03
C THR A 89 4.03 -10.99 3.23
N ILE A 90 3.38 -11.92 3.93
CA ILE A 90 2.74 -13.11 3.36
C ILE A 90 1.25 -12.83 3.09
N THR A 91 0.55 -12.26 4.07
CA THR A 91 -0.89 -12.01 4.09
C THR A 91 -1.18 -10.53 3.83
N PRO A 92 -1.70 -10.17 2.65
CA PRO A 92 -2.04 -8.79 2.36
C PRO A 92 -3.19 -8.32 3.25
N TRP A 93 -3.17 -7.04 3.59
CA TRP A 93 -4.34 -6.35 4.12
C TRP A 93 -5.25 -5.93 2.96
N ASP A 94 -6.51 -6.36 3.00
CA ASP A 94 -7.51 -5.97 2.01
C ASP A 94 -8.31 -4.76 2.53
N PHE A 95 -7.99 -3.56 2.05
CA PHE A 95 -8.69 -2.33 2.46
C PHE A 95 -10.19 -2.33 2.13
N ALA A 96 -10.66 -3.18 1.22
CA ALA A 96 -12.07 -3.32 0.89
C ALA A 96 -12.81 -4.31 1.81
N ALA A 97 -12.13 -5.27 2.43
CA ALA A 97 -12.76 -6.35 3.20
C ALA A 97 -12.37 -6.38 4.69
N ASP A 98 -11.11 -6.11 5.02
CA ASP A 98 -10.60 -6.21 6.38
C ASP A 98 -11.07 -5.06 7.26
N THR A 99 -11.29 -5.37 8.53
CA THR A 99 -11.77 -4.40 9.54
C THR A 99 -10.85 -4.39 10.76
N VAL A 100 -10.78 -3.25 11.41
CA VAL A 100 -9.96 -3.06 12.61
C VAL A 100 -10.73 -3.57 13.83
N THR A 101 -10.28 -4.66 14.44
CA THR A 101 -10.88 -5.26 15.63
C THR A 101 -9.98 -5.19 16.88
N GLY A 102 -8.80 -4.61 16.71
CA GLY A 102 -7.77 -4.41 17.74
C GLY A 102 -6.75 -3.38 17.24
N ASN A 103 -5.71 -3.12 18.02
CA ASN A 103 -4.57 -2.38 17.50
C ASN A 103 -3.89 -3.22 16.42
N VAL A 104 -3.58 -2.61 15.27
CA VAL A 104 -3.01 -3.28 14.11
C VAL A 104 -1.74 -2.55 13.69
N THR A 105 -0.69 -3.31 13.37
CA THR A 105 0.44 -2.79 12.60
C THR A 105 0.39 -3.39 11.21
N LEU A 106 0.42 -2.55 10.19
CA LEU A 106 0.53 -2.95 8.79
C LEU A 106 1.96 -2.74 8.30
N TYR A 107 2.49 -3.70 7.55
CA TYR A 107 3.88 -3.76 7.12
C TYR A 107 3.98 -3.60 5.61
N ALA A 108 4.82 -2.68 5.15
CA ALA A 108 5.05 -2.45 3.73
C ALA A 108 5.84 -3.60 3.11
N LYS A 109 5.40 -4.05 1.93
CA LYS A 109 6.17 -4.97 1.08
C LYS A 109 6.90 -4.21 0.00
N TRP A 110 8.12 -4.66 -0.31
CA TRP A 110 8.97 -4.06 -1.31
C TRP A 110 9.53 -5.12 -2.25
N THR A 111 9.68 -4.76 -3.52
CA THR A 111 10.43 -5.56 -4.49
C THR A 111 11.47 -4.68 -5.19
N PRO A 112 12.72 -5.15 -5.40
CA PRO A 112 13.72 -4.34 -6.07
C PRO A 112 13.29 -3.94 -7.48
N VAL A 113 13.55 -2.68 -7.86
CA VAL A 113 13.41 -2.26 -9.26
C VAL A 113 14.38 -3.08 -10.10
N PRO A 114 13.91 -3.80 -11.15
CA PRO A 114 14.79 -4.57 -12.03
C PRO A 114 15.89 -3.71 -12.64
N ARG A 115 17.07 -4.28 -12.85
CA ARG A 115 18.20 -3.60 -13.45
C ARG A 115 18.74 -4.37 -14.65
N TYR A 116 19.12 -3.64 -15.69
CA TYR A 116 19.51 -4.19 -16.98
C TYR A 116 20.89 -3.69 -17.41
N THR A 117 21.45 -4.41 -18.38
CA THR A 117 22.64 -4.00 -19.12
C THR A 117 22.21 -3.59 -20.52
N VAL A 118 22.65 -2.40 -20.95
CA VAL A 118 22.46 -1.91 -22.32
C VAL A 118 23.76 -2.10 -23.08
N THR A 119 23.71 -2.90 -24.13
CA THR A 119 24.85 -3.15 -25.03
C THR A 119 24.64 -2.43 -26.35
N PHE A 120 25.69 -1.81 -26.85
CA PHE A 120 25.68 -1.09 -28.12
C PHE A 120 26.45 -1.90 -29.17
N ASP A 121 25.74 -2.33 -30.21
CA ASP A 121 26.34 -3.00 -31.36
C ASP A 121 26.62 -1.97 -32.47
N SER A 122 27.90 -1.68 -32.70
CA SER A 122 28.35 -0.74 -33.72
C SER A 122 28.40 -1.34 -35.14
N GLN A 123 27.91 -2.57 -35.32
CA GLN A 123 27.81 -3.29 -36.60
C GLN A 123 29.10 -3.33 -37.44
N GLY A 124 30.26 -3.32 -36.78
CA GLY A 124 31.58 -3.30 -37.43
C GLY A 124 32.40 -2.05 -37.16
N GLY A 125 31.81 -1.01 -36.56
CA GLY A 125 32.54 0.15 -36.03
C GLY A 125 33.32 -0.15 -34.75
N SER A 126 33.96 0.88 -34.17
CA SER A 126 34.66 0.75 -32.89
C SER A 126 33.73 0.31 -31.76
N ALA A 127 34.28 -0.38 -30.75
CA ALA A 127 33.51 -0.85 -29.60
C ALA A 127 32.99 0.32 -28.76
N VAL A 128 31.77 0.19 -28.26
CA VAL A 128 31.12 1.15 -27.36
C VAL A 128 30.87 0.47 -26.02
N THR A 129 31.27 1.13 -24.93
CA THR A 129 31.19 0.56 -23.57
C THR A 129 29.72 0.34 -23.18
N PRO A 130 29.34 -0.89 -22.73
CA PRO A 130 28.00 -1.15 -22.25
C PRO A 130 27.67 -0.35 -20.98
N LEU A 131 26.40 0.06 -20.83
CA LEU A 131 25.89 0.58 -19.57
C LEU A 131 25.39 -0.60 -18.73
N THR A 132 25.88 -0.72 -17.50
CA THR A 132 25.44 -1.75 -16.55
C THR A 132 24.56 -1.13 -15.46
N ASN A 133 23.75 -1.96 -14.81
CA ASN A 133 22.96 -1.55 -13.64
C ASN A 133 21.94 -0.42 -13.93
N VAL A 134 21.42 -0.36 -15.15
CA VAL A 134 20.39 0.62 -15.56
C VAL A 134 19.05 0.19 -14.98
N ALA A 135 18.44 1.01 -14.14
CA ALA A 135 17.12 0.72 -13.57
C ALA A 135 16.04 0.66 -14.65
N SER A 136 15.08 -0.25 -14.48
CA SER A 136 13.90 -0.33 -15.35
C SER A 136 13.19 1.03 -15.42
N GLY A 137 12.89 1.49 -16.63
CA GLY A 137 12.26 2.80 -16.88
C GLY A 137 13.20 4.00 -16.79
N ALA A 138 14.49 3.82 -16.49
CA ALA A 138 15.46 4.90 -16.51
C ALA A 138 15.78 5.35 -17.94
N ARG A 139 16.03 6.65 -18.11
CA ARG A 139 16.60 7.21 -19.34
C ARG A 139 18.11 7.05 -19.32
N ILE A 140 18.70 6.76 -20.47
CA ILE A 140 20.15 6.69 -20.63
C ILE A 140 20.64 7.88 -21.46
N THR A 141 21.85 8.33 -21.19
CA THR A 141 22.51 9.31 -22.06
C THR A 141 23.01 8.63 -23.32
N GLU A 142 23.01 9.37 -24.43
CA GLU A 142 23.61 8.90 -25.66
C GLU A 142 25.10 8.58 -25.44
N PRO A 143 25.58 7.38 -25.84
CA PRO A 143 26.99 7.01 -25.69
C PRO A 143 27.86 7.75 -26.71
N GLU A 144 29.18 7.69 -26.53
CA GLU A 144 30.12 8.20 -27.55
C GLU A 144 29.89 7.50 -28.90
N GLU A 145 29.96 8.29 -29.97
CA GLU A 145 29.76 7.79 -31.33
C GLU A 145 30.88 6.79 -31.72
N PRO A 146 30.52 5.61 -32.27
CA PRO A 146 31.52 4.70 -32.79
C PRO A 146 32.14 5.26 -34.07
N THR A 147 33.41 4.92 -34.31
CA THR A 147 34.13 5.29 -35.53
C THR A 147 34.21 4.11 -36.50
N TRP A 148 34.08 4.40 -37.80
CA TRP A 148 34.30 3.44 -38.87
C TRP A 148 34.91 4.15 -40.08
N GLU A 149 36.13 3.76 -40.45
CA GLU A 149 36.85 4.33 -41.59
C GLU A 149 36.02 4.29 -42.88
N GLY A 150 35.83 5.47 -43.50
CA GLY A 150 35.06 5.63 -44.74
C GLY A 150 33.54 5.65 -44.58
N GLN A 151 33.01 5.62 -43.36
CA GLN A 151 31.57 5.69 -43.06
C GLN A 151 31.23 6.90 -42.18
N ILE A 152 29.98 7.34 -42.22
CA ILE A 152 29.43 8.40 -41.35
C ILE A 152 28.43 7.75 -40.39
N PHE A 153 28.53 8.05 -39.09
CA PHE A 153 27.60 7.55 -38.10
C PHE A 153 26.22 8.20 -38.28
N GLY A 154 25.20 7.36 -38.50
CA GLY A 154 23.82 7.80 -38.78
C GLY A 154 22.86 7.72 -37.59
N GLY A 155 23.37 7.47 -36.38
CA GLY A 155 22.60 7.32 -35.15
C GLY A 155 22.42 5.87 -34.69
N TRP A 156 21.83 5.72 -33.50
CA TRP A 156 21.48 4.42 -32.91
C TRP A 156 20.06 4.00 -33.30
N TYR A 157 19.85 2.69 -33.49
CA TYR A 157 18.56 2.13 -33.91
C TYR A 157 18.16 0.96 -33.01
N LYS A 158 16.85 0.70 -32.90
CA LYS A 158 16.29 -0.37 -32.06
C LYS A 158 16.55 -1.77 -32.62
N GLU A 159 16.71 -1.87 -33.94
CA GLU A 159 16.87 -3.12 -34.67
C GLU A 159 18.12 -3.09 -35.55
N ALA A 160 18.65 -4.28 -35.87
CA ALA A 160 19.85 -4.42 -36.70
C ALA A 160 19.63 -3.91 -38.13
N GLU A 161 18.39 -3.96 -38.63
CA GLU A 161 17.98 -3.46 -39.94
C GLU A 161 17.95 -1.93 -40.03
N THR A 162 18.21 -1.21 -38.92
CA THR A 162 18.30 0.27 -38.87
C THR A 162 17.02 0.98 -39.32
N ILE A 163 15.86 0.45 -38.94
CA ILE A 163 14.56 1.00 -39.35
C ILE A 163 14.07 2.03 -38.35
N THR A 164 14.09 1.70 -37.05
CA THR A 164 13.54 2.58 -36.01
C THR A 164 14.68 3.27 -35.25
N PRO A 165 14.87 4.59 -35.40
CA PRO A 165 15.83 5.32 -34.60
C PRO A 165 15.53 5.16 -33.10
N TRP A 166 16.58 5.01 -32.31
CA TRP A 166 16.49 5.14 -30.88
C TRP A 166 16.40 6.63 -30.51
N ASP A 167 15.47 6.96 -29.63
CA ASP A 167 15.30 8.33 -29.13
C ASP A 167 15.76 8.38 -27.66
N PHE A 168 16.89 9.04 -27.41
CA PHE A 168 17.42 9.26 -26.06
C PHE A 168 16.66 10.36 -25.29
N ALA A 169 15.81 11.13 -25.98
CA ALA A 169 15.03 12.24 -25.44
C ALA A 169 13.52 11.94 -25.33
N ALA A 170 13.09 10.68 -25.52
CA ALA A 170 11.73 10.18 -25.25
C ALA A 170 11.55 9.62 -23.83
#